data_AF-A0A7V4Y3Z5-F1
#
_entry.id   AF-A0A7V4Y3Z5-F1
#
_cell.length_a   1.000
_cell.length_b   1.000
_cell.length_c   1.000
_cell.angle_alpha   90.00
_cell.angle_beta   90.00
_cell.angle_gamma   90.00
#
_symmetry.space_group_name_H-M   'P 1'
#
loop_
_entity.id
_entity.type
_entity.pdbx_description
1 polymer ?
#
loop_
_entity_poly.entity_id
_entity_poly.type
_entity_poly.pdbx_seq_one_letter_code
_entity_poly.pdbx_strand_id
1 'polypeptide(L)' 'MVKQSQVPTRRKLRHMAFIGLRELARRAGVDNGQLSRWERGLVGMGPDKVARIAKVLGVSPEILNKSNE' A
#
# COMPACT_ATOMS: atom_id res chain seq x y z
N MET A 1 19.17 -13.81 18.51
CA MET A 1 18.72 -13.64 17.10
C MET A 1 17.26 -13.21 17.11
N VAL A 2 16.97 -11.91 17.22
CA VAL A 2 15.59 -11.42 17.21
C VAL A 2 15.16 -11.33 15.75
N LYS A 3 14.18 -12.16 15.35
CA LYS A 3 13.58 -12.13 14.01
C LYS A 3 13.10 -10.71 13.75
N GLN A 4 13.66 -10.04 12.74
CA GLN A 4 13.21 -8.72 12.32
C GLN A 4 11.69 -8.81 12.11
N SER A 5 10.91 -7.99 12.83
CA SER A 5 9.47 -7.90 12.64
C SER A 5 9.20 -7.37 11.24
N GLN A 6 9.01 -8.29 10.29
CA GLN A 6 8.96 -7.98 8.88
C GLN A 6 7.57 -7.42 8.54
N VAL A 7 7.45 -6.09 8.52
CA VAL A 7 6.23 -5.42 8.06
C VAL A 7 5.96 -5.87 6.62
N PRO A 8 4.76 -6.39 6.30
CA PRO A 8 4.45 -6.84 4.96
C PRO A 8 4.55 -5.70 3.94
N THR A 9 4.97 -6.01 2.72
CA THR A 9 5.03 -5.04 1.63
C THR A 9 3.64 -4.52 1.26
N ARG A 10 3.56 -3.34 0.64
CA ARG A 10 2.29 -2.74 0.16
C ARG A 10 1.50 -3.69 -0.74
N ARG A 11 2.21 -4.37 -1.64
CA ARG A 11 1.64 -5.40 -2.52
C ARG A 11 1.09 -6.61 -1.74
N LYS A 12 1.81 -7.06 -0.71
CA LYS A 12 1.38 -8.19 0.13
C LYS A 12 0.13 -7.81 0.93
N LEU A 13 0.09 -6.61 1.52
CA LEU A 13 -1.10 -6.07 2.19
C LEU A 13 -2.32 -6.05 1.26
N ARG A 14 -2.13 -5.58 0.02
CA ARG A 14 -3.19 -5.60 -0.99
C ARG A 14 -3.70 -7.00 -1.28
N HIS A 15 -2.81 -7.97 -1.46
CA HIS A 15 -3.20 -9.37 -1.70
C HIS A 15 -3.90 -10.01 -0.50
N MET A 16 -3.50 -9.69 0.72
CA MET A 16 -4.16 -10.14 1.95
C MET A 16 -5.58 -9.56 2.10
N ALA A 17 -5.82 -8.38 1.53
CA ALA A 17 -7.15 -7.78 1.42
C ALA A 17 -7.97 -8.29 0.21
N PHE A 18 -7.46 -9.29 -0.53
CA PHE A 18 -8.11 -9.89 -1.71
C PHE A 18 -8.56 -8.87 -2.78
N ILE A 19 -7.82 -7.77 -2.93
CA ILE A 19 -8.17 -6.70 -3.87
C ILE A 19 -7.15 -6.57 -5.01
N GLY A 20 -7.64 -6.46 -6.23
CA GLY A 20 -6.81 -6.22 -7.41
C GLY A 20 -6.24 -4.79 -7.45
N LEU A 21 -5.13 -4.60 -8.16
CA LEU A 21 -4.49 -3.28 -8.28
C LEU A 21 -5.43 -2.22 -8.89
N ARG A 22 -6.16 -2.57 -9.96
CA ARG A 22 -7.12 -1.68 -10.62
C ARG A 22 -8.28 -1.31 -9.70
N GLU A 23 -8.76 -2.27 -8.93
CA GLU A 23 -9.87 -2.05 -8.01
C GLU A 23 -9.44 -1.19 -6.80
N LEU A 24 -8.24 -1.43 -6.26
CA LEU A 24 -7.68 -0.57 -5.20
C LEU A 24 -7.50 0.87 -5.70
N ALA A 25 -6.93 1.03 -6.90
CA ALA A 25 -6.72 2.34 -7.51
C ALA A 25 -8.05 3.12 -7.65
N ARG A 26 -9.08 2.43 -8.18
CA ARG A 26 -10.43 2.98 -8.35
C ARG A 26 -11.06 3.38 -7.00
N ARG A 27 -11.03 2.49 -6.00
CA ARG A 27 -11.62 2.75 -4.68
C ARG A 27 -10.89 3.85 -3.90
N ALA A 28 -9.57 3.93 -4.03
CA ALA A 28 -8.76 4.94 -3.34
C ALA A 28 -8.66 6.27 -4.11
N GLY A 29 -9.20 6.35 -5.32
CA GLY A 29 -9.11 7.54 -6.17
C GLY A 29 -7.66 7.89 -6.49
N VAL A 30 -6.88 6.91 -6.93
CA VAL A 30 -5.48 7.08 -7.35
C VAL A 30 -5.26 6.47 -8.73
N ASP A 31 -4.27 6.98 -9.47
CA ASP A 31 -3.89 6.41 -10.76
C ASP A 31 -3.30 4.99 -10.59
N ASN A 32 -3.67 4.08 -11.50
CA ASN A 32 -3.22 2.69 -11.45
C ASN A 32 -1.71 2.55 -11.69
N GLY A 33 -1.14 3.35 -12.60
CA GLY A 33 0.30 3.37 -12.88
C GLY A 33 1.10 3.95 -11.71
N GLN A 34 0.57 4.98 -11.05
CA GLN A 34 1.15 5.57 -9.84
C GLN A 34 1.11 4.56 -8.68
N LEU A 35 -0.01 3.85 -8.48
CA LEU A 35 -0.13 2.80 -7.46
C LEU A 35 0.85 1.64 -7.72
N SER A 36 0.99 1.19 -8.97
CA SER A 36 1.96 0.16 -9.36
C SER A 36 3.41 0.55 -9.05
N ARG A 37 3.80 1.79 -9.35
CA ARG A 37 5.14 2.31 -9.06
C ARG A 37 5.36 2.47 -7.56
N TRP A 38 4.35 2.93 -6.82
CA TRP A 38 4.42 3.09 -5.37
C TRP A 38 4.48 1.76 -4.62
N GLU A 39 3.78 0.71 -5.08
CA GLU A 39 3.93 -0.64 -4.51
C GLU A 39 5.34 -1.22 -4.69
N ARG A 40 6.10 -0.71 -5.66
CA ARG A 40 7.47 -1.11 -5.99
C ARG A 40 8.52 -0.08 -5.53
N GLY A 41 8.20 0.81 -4.60
CA GLY A 41 9.16 1.79 -4.07
C GLY A 41 9.61 2.91 -5.04
N LEU A 42 9.24 2.85 -6.32
CA LEU A 42 9.75 3.76 -7.36
C LEU A 42 9.26 5.21 -7.26
N VAL A 43 8.14 5.44 -6.58
CA VAL A 43 7.58 6.78 -6.33
C VAL A 43 7.01 6.86 -4.94
N GLY A 44 7.01 8.06 -4.36
CA GLY A 44 6.26 8.37 -3.16
C GLY A 44 4.78 8.67 -3.45
N MET A 45 3.96 8.68 -2.39
CA MET A 45 2.61 9.24 -2.42
C MET A 45 2.42 10.20 -1.25
N GLY A 46 1.65 11.27 -1.49
CA GLY A 46 1.26 12.20 -0.43
C GLY A 46 0.36 11.53 0.62
N PRO A 47 0.33 12.10 1.84
CA PRO A 47 -0.36 11.51 2.99
C PRO A 47 -1.85 11.25 2.73
N ASP A 48 -2.55 12.13 2.00
CA ASP A 48 -3.97 11.95 1.68
C ASP A 48 -4.22 10.71 0.83
N LYS A 49 -3.37 10.46 -0.17
CA LYS A 49 -3.48 9.28 -1.03
C LYS A 49 -3.20 8.00 -0.24
N VAL A 50 -2.17 8.04 0.62
CA VAL A 50 -1.84 6.90 1.51
C VAL A 50 -3.00 6.62 2.46
N ALA A 51 -3.62 7.65 3.05
CA ALA A 51 -4.76 7.50 3.94
C ALA A 51 -5.98 6.87 3.23
N ARG A 52 -6.28 7.29 1.99
CA ARG A 52 -7.35 6.66 1.19
C ARG A 52 -7.08 5.19 0.89
N ILE A 53 -5.84 4.86 0.51
CA ILE A 53 -5.42 3.47 0.28
C ILE A 53 -5.54 2.64 1.57
N ALA A 54 -5.06 3.18 2.69
CA ALA A 54 -5.13 2.54 4.00
C ALA A 54 -6.58 2.23 4.41
N LYS A 55 -7.49 3.19 4.19
CA LYS A 55 -8.93 3.03 4.44
C LYS A 55 -9.54 1.89 3.62
N VAL A 56 -9.19 1.76 2.34
CA VAL A 56 -9.69 0.68 1.48
C VAL A 56 -9.13 -0.68 1.92
N LEU A 57 -7.88 -0.72 2.36
CA LEU A 57 -7.21 -1.95 2.81
C LEU A 57 -7.55 -2.33 4.26
N GLY A 58 -8.21 -1.46 5.03
CA GLY A 58 -8.53 -1.70 6.44
C GLY A 58 -7.29 -1.72 7.34
N VAL A 59 -6.24 -0.97 7.00
CA VAL A 59 -4.98 -0.91 7.76
C VAL A 59 -4.66 0.51 8.20
N SER A 60 -3.74 0.67 9.15
CA SER A 60 -3.20 1.99 9.50
C SER A 60 -2.29 2.54 8.38
N PRO A 61 -2.38 3.85 8.05
CA PRO A 61 -1.46 4.49 7.09
C PRO A 61 0.02 4.31 7.45
N GLU A 62 0.34 4.19 8.73
CA GLU A 62 1.72 3.97 9.19
C GLU A 62 2.32 2.66 8.66
N ILE A 63 1.51 1.61 8.54
CA ILE A 63 1.96 0.31 8.06
C ILE A 63 2.41 0.43 6.59
N LEU A 64 1.69 1.23 5.79
CA LEU A 64 2.03 1.46 4.37
C LEU A 64 3.30 2.29 4.18
N ASN A 65 3.62 3.15 5.16
CA ASN A 65 4.86 3.92 5.18
C ASN A 65 6.06 3.09 5.65
N LYS A 66 5.83 2.12 6.55
CA LYS A 66 6.85 1.22 7.11
C LYS A 66 7.13 -0.03 6.26
N SER A 67 6.34 -0.29 5.21
CA SER A 67 6.60 -1.36 4.24
C SER A 67 7.94 -1.11 3.53
N ASN A 68 9.02 -1.65 4.09
CA ASN A 68 10.32 -1.74 3.45
C ASN A 68 10.18 -2.64 2.20
N GLU A 69 10.83 -2.21 1.11
CA GLU A 69 10.86 -2.87 -0.19
C GLU A 69 11.46 -4.27 -0.14
#